data_AF-A0A382ZP16-F1
#
_entry.id   AF-A0A382ZP16-F1
#
_cell.length_a   1.000
_cell.length_b   1.000
_cell.length_c   1.000
_cell.angle_alpha   90.00
_cell.angle_beta   90.00
_cell.angle_gamma   90.00
#
_symmetry.space_group_name_H-M   'P 1'
#
loop_
_entity.id
_entity.type
_entity.pdbx_description
1 polymer ?
#
loop_
_entity_poly.entity_id
_entity_poly.type
_entity_poly.pdbx_seq_one_letter_code
_entity_poly.pdbx_strand_id
1 'polypeptide(L)'
;AVTELKEALRLKPDDLEVRYLLIRENLRDRRNTEAISRAIMDLRFLRKLTPTNIVVLLKLSQALLLNNEGVEQVEQIGKELRVLLSDIDSEKLKYLDEGMKQVEVGDIKGANRNFRIFENINKNSPRYQQGIGELITPILGHPIEEFDHRFKSRLVAAKTKPILVSFSQPIHHAMISRTQELTRLRIDYDHDGDLDNLTVFPDRVQMHRNNGDNSFLDVSGRTFSPSLDYGGQSVTSGDFDNDGDLDIIIASVSRG
;
A
#
# COMPACT_ATOMS: atom_id res chain seq x y z
N ALA A 1 -16.53 -13.93 -4.43
CA ALA A 1 -15.75 -13.26 -3.37
C ALA A 1 -15.85 -13.98 -2.02
N VAL A 2 -16.79 -13.66 -1.12
CA VAL A 2 -16.80 -14.19 0.28
C VAL A 2 -16.79 -15.72 0.36
N THR A 3 -17.55 -16.41 -0.49
CA THR A 3 -17.60 -17.88 -0.52
C THR A 3 -16.26 -18.50 -0.94
N GLU A 4 -15.59 -17.91 -1.93
CA GLU A 4 -14.29 -18.37 -2.42
C GLU A 4 -13.19 -18.14 -1.37
N LEU A 5 -13.20 -16.98 -0.70
CA LEU A 5 -12.27 -16.68 0.40
C LEU A 5 -12.44 -17.65 1.58
N LYS A 6 -13.68 -18.05 1.90
CA LYS A 6 -13.96 -19.07 2.92
C LYS A 6 -13.41 -20.44 2.53
N GLU A 7 -13.58 -20.86 1.28
CA GLU A 7 -13.00 -22.10 0.79
C GLU A 7 -11.47 -22.06 0.77
N ALA A 8 -10.87 -20.95 0.33
CA ALA A 8 -9.42 -20.76 0.37
C ALA A 8 -8.87 -20.86 1.80
N LEU A 9 -9.53 -20.21 2.76
CA LEU A 9 -9.16 -20.28 4.18
C LEU A 9 -9.41 -21.67 4.79
N ARG A 10 -10.38 -22.43 4.28
CA ARG A 10 -10.58 -23.85 4.66
C ARG A 10 -9.43 -24.72 4.19
N LEU A 11 -8.87 -24.45 3.01
CA LEU A 11 -7.72 -25.18 2.45
C LEU A 11 -6.41 -24.78 3.12
N LYS A 12 -6.24 -23.50 3.47
CA LYS A 12 -5.07 -22.97 4.18
C LYS A 12 -5.51 -22.06 5.34
N PRO A 13 -5.73 -22.63 6.54
CA PRO A 13 -6.21 -21.86 7.70
C PRO A 13 -5.25 -20.77 8.18
N ASP A 14 -3.96 -20.95 7.97
CA ASP A 14 -2.92 -20.01 8.45
C ASP A 14 -2.60 -18.91 7.44
N ASP A 15 -3.34 -18.84 6.33
CA ASP A 15 -3.16 -17.82 5.30
C ASP A 15 -3.68 -16.45 5.79
N LEU A 16 -2.72 -15.58 6.15
CA LEU A 16 -3.00 -14.26 6.73
C LEU A 16 -3.64 -13.31 5.72
N GLU A 17 -3.22 -13.39 4.46
CA GLU A 17 -3.69 -12.52 3.40
C GLU A 17 -5.16 -12.81 3.10
N VAL A 18 -5.49 -14.07 2.84
CA VAL A 18 -6.86 -14.52 2.59
C VAL A 18 -7.76 -14.19 3.78
N ARG A 19 -7.27 -14.39 5.01
CA ARG A 19 -8.01 -14.03 6.23
C ARG A 19 -8.26 -12.53 6.33
N TYR A 20 -7.26 -11.70 6.02
CA TYR A 20 -7.41 -10.25 6.03
C TYR A 20 -8.38 -9.75 4.94
N LEU A 21 -8.33 -10.32 3.74
CA LEU A 21 -9.30 -10.03 2.67
C LEU A 21 -10.72 -10.40 3.11
N LEU A 22 -10.90 -11.55 3.77
CA LEU A 22 -12.20 -11.96 4.29
C LEU A 22 -12.72 -11.00 5.38
N ILE A 23 -11.84 -10.49 6.25
CA ILE A 23 -12.18 -9.44 7.22
C ILE A 23 -12.68 -8.18 6.50
N ARG A 24 -11.98 -7.71 5.46
CA ARG A 24 -12.37 -6.52 4.69
C ARG A 24 -13.77 -6.69 4.09
N GLU A 25 -14.05 -7.85 3.49
CA GLU A 25 -15.37 -8.13 2.92
C GLU A 25 -16.46 -8.21 3.99
N ASN A 26 -16.18 -8.84 5.13
CA ASN A 26 -17.14 -8.94 6.24
C ASN A 26 -17.45 -7.58 6.88
N LEU A 27 -16.49 -6.64 6.89
CA LEU A 27 -16.67 -5.29 7.44
C LEU A 27 -17.25 -4.27 6.44
N ARG A 28 -17.52 -4.70 5.20
CA ARG A 28 -18.09 -3.84 4.15
C ARG A 28 -19.51 -3.40 4.49
N ASP A 29 -20.35 -4.32 4.94
CA ASP A 29 -21.68 -4.01 5.47
C ASP A 29 -21.65 -3.90 7.00
N ARG A 30 -21.63 -2.66 7.48
CA ARG A 30 -21.57 -2.33 8.91
C ARG A 30 -22.87 -2.59 9.68
N ARG A 31 -23.92 -3.06 9.03
CA ARG A 31 -25.19 -3.44 9.68
C ARG A 31 -25.30 -4.94 9.88
N ASN A 32 -24.46 -5.72 9.20
CA ASN A 32 -24.47 -7.17 9.30
C ASN A 32 -23.66 -7.63 10.52
N THR A 33 -24.34 -7.72 11.66
CA THR A 33 -23.74 -8.13 12.95
C THR A 33 -23.10 -9.51 12.91
N GLU A 34 -23.64 -10.43 12.10
CA GLU A 34 -23.07 -11.76 11.94
C GLU A 34 -21.73 -11.72 11.18
N ALA A 35 -21.64 -10.94 10.10
CA ALA A 35 -20.39 -10.72 9.38
C ALA A 35 -19.35 -10.01 10.26
N ILE A 36 -19.77 -8.99 11.02
CA ILE A 36 -18.91 -8.29 11.97
C ILE A 36 -18.38 -9.25 13.04
N SER A 37 -19.23 -10.13 13.59
CA SER A 37 -18.83 -11.11 14.60
C SER A 37 -17.78 -12.08 14.06
N ARG A 38 -17.91 -12.52 12.79
CA ARG A 38 -16.88 -13.32 12.10
C ARG A 38 -15.57 -12.54 11.95
N ALA A 39 -15.65 -11.28 11.51
CA ALA A 39 -14.48 -10.42 11.39
C ALA A 39 -13.76 -10.22 12.74
N ILE A 40 -14.50 -10.08 13.85
CA ILE A 40 -13.92 -9.98 15.20
C ILE A 40 -13.16 -11.26 15.56
N MET A 41 -13.70 -12.45 15.26
CA MET A 41 -13.00 -13.71 15.49
C MET A 41 -11.68 -13.78 14.71
N ASP A 42 -11.72 -13.42 13.43
CA ASP A 42 -10.53 -13.41 12.57
C ASP A 42 -9.51 -12.35 13.02
N LEU A 43 -9.96 -11.16 13.43
CA LEU A 43 -9.08 -10.10 13.96
C LEU A 43 -8.44 -10.48 15.30
N ARG A 44 -9.17 -11.19 16.18
CA ARG A 44 -8.59 -11.75 17.41
C ARG A 44 -7.56 -12.83 17.11
N PHE A 45 -7.75 -13.62 16.06
CA PHE A 45 -6.74 -14.57 15.58
C PHE A 45 -5.49 -13.83 15.09
N LEU A 46 -5.64 -12.84 14.20
CA LEU A 46 -4.53 -12.03 13.71
C LEU A 46 -3.78 -11.33 14.85
N ARG A 47 -4.48 -10.78 15.84
CA ARG A 47 -3.84 -10.13 17.00
C ARG A 47 -2.95 -11.07 17.80
N LYS A 48 -3.25 -12.38 17.85
CA LYS A 48 -2.37 -13.35 18.52
C LYS A 48 -1.05 -13.55 17.78
N LEU A 49 -1.07 -13.43 16.45
CA LEU A 49 0.10 -13.60 15.59
C LEU A 49 0.90 -12.30 15.44
N THR A 50 0.21 -11.15 15.37
CA THR A 50 0.80 -9.82 15.21
C THR A 50 0.30 -8.86 16.30
N PRO A 51 0.75 -9.00 17.56
CA PRO A 51 0.18 -8.27 18.71
C PRO A 51 0.31 -6.75 18.63
N THR A 52 1.34 -6.25 17.95
CA THR A 52 1.67 -4.82 17.83
C THR A 52 1.24 -4.22 16.50
N ASN A 53 0.54 -4.98 15.65
CA ASN A 53 0.15 -4.52 14.32
C ASN A 53 -1.01 -3.53 14.43
N ILE A 54 -0.72 -2.27 14.11
CA ILE A 54 -1.67 -1.16 14.30
C ILE A 54 -2.91 -1.29 13.43
N VAL A 55 -2.83 -1.95 12.27
CA VAL A 55 -3.99 -2.20 11.39
C VAL A 55 -4.96 -3.13 12.08
N VAL A 56 -4.46 -4.26 12.61
CA VAL A 56 -5.26 -5.24 13.33
C VAL A 56 -5.90 -4.61 14.56
N LEU A 57 -5.14 -3.84 15.34
CA LEU A 57 -5.63 -3.12 16.52
C LEU A 57 -6.76 -2.13 16.17
N LEU A 58 -6.56 -1.29 15.15
CA LEU A 58 -7.57 -0.30 14.73
C LEU A 58 -8.83 -0.97 14.18
N LYS A 59 -8.69 -1.98 13.32
CA LYS A 59 -9.81 -2.74 12.75
C LYS A 59 -10.59 -3.49 13.83
N LEU A 60 -9.89 -4.10 14.79
CA LEU A 60 -10.51 -4.81 15.91
C LEU A 60 -11.30 -3.84 16.79
N SER A 61 -10.74 -2.70 17.18
CA SER A 61 -11.47 -1.68 17.96
C SER A 61 -12.73 -1.21 17.24
N GLN A 62 -12.66 -0.92 15.95
CA GLN A 62 -13.83 -0.51 15.17
C GLN A 62 -14.89 -1.61 15.07
N ALA A 63 -14.48 -2.86 14.86
CA ALA A 63 -15.40 -3.99 14.75
C ALA A 63 -16.12 -4.27 16.09
N LEU A 64 -15.40 -4.23 17.20
CA LEU A 64 -15.94 -4.35 18.56
C LEU A 64 -16.97 -3.25 18.84
N LEU A 65 -16.65 -2.00 18.52
CA LEU A 65 -17.58 -0.88 18.66
C LEU A 65 -18.81 -1.02 17.75
N LEU A 66 -18.66 -1.55 16.54
CA LEU A 66 -19.80 -1.81 15.65
C LEU A 66 -20.73 -2.89 16.19
N ASN A 67 -20.20 -3.93 16.83
CA ASN A 67 -21.00 -4.99 17.44
C ASN A 67 -21.46 -4.66 18.87
N ASN A 68 -21.10 -3.48 19.38
CA ASN A 68 -21.38 -3.04 20.75
C ASN A 68 -20.88 -4.05 21.81
N GLU A 69 -19.71 -4.64 21.58
CA GLU A 69 -19.09 -5.64 22.45
C GLU A 69 -17.66 -5.26 22.82
N GLY A 70 -17.13 -5.82 23.91
CA GLY A 70 -15.70 -5.76 24.22
C GLY A 70 -15.17 -4.35 24.52
N VAL A 71 -15.93 -3.51 25.21
CA VAL A 71 -15.55 -2.13 25.59
C VAL A 71 -14.19 -2.09 26.29
N GLU A 72 -13.97 -2.96 27.29
CA GLU A 72 -12.68 -3.08 27.99
C GLU A 72 -11.53 -3.43 27.03
N GLN A 73 -11.81 -4.28 26.03
CA GLN A 73 -10.82 -4.64 25.01
C GLN A 73 -10.49 -3.44 24.11
N VAL A 74 -11.48 -2.60 23.77
CA VAL A 74 -11.25 -1.37 23.00
C VAL A 74 -10.42 -0.37 23.80
N GLU A 75 -10.68 -0.19 25.09
CA GLU A 75 -9.88 0.69 25.95
C GLU A 75 -8.42 0.22 26.05
N GLN A 76 -8.22 -1.08 26.23
CA GLN A 76 -6.89 -1.68 26.28
C GLN A 76 -6.14 -1.47 24.95
N ILE A 77 -6.81 -1.71 23.82
CA ILE A 77 -6.24 -1.45 22.50
C ILE A 77 -5.93 0.05 22.30
N GLY A 78 -6.80 0.94 22.76
CA GLY A 78 -6.58 2.39 22.70
C GLY A 78 -5.30 2.82 23.41
N LYS A 79 -5.07 2.29 24.62
CA LYS A 79 -3.83 2.53 25.38
C LYS A 79 -2.60 1.98 24.65
N GLU A 80 -2.69 0.78 24.10
CA GLU A 80 -1.62 0.17 23.28
C GLU A 80 -1.29 1.03 22.06
N LEU A 81 -2.30 1.45 21.30
CA LEU A 81 -2.14 2.34 20.14
C LEU A 81 -1.53 3.68 20.54
N ARG A 82 -1.89 4.21 21.71
CA ARG A 82 -1.35 5.49 22.20
C ARG A 82 0.14 5.42 22.50
N VAL A 83 0.62 4.28 22.98
CA VAL A 83 2.04 4.00 23.21
C VAL A 83 2.75 3.74 21.88
N LEU A 84 2.20 2.87 21.03
CA LEU A 84 2.79 2.51 19.74
C LEU A 84 2.90 3.68 18.76
N LEU A 85 2.09 4.72 18.93
CA LEU A 85 2.05 5.90 18.07
C LEU A 85 2.38 7.18 18.84
N SER A 86 3.15 7.11 19.92
CA SER A 86 3.43 8.26 20.79
C SER A 86 4.19 9.41 20.11
N ASP A 87 4.91 9.12 19.02
CA ASP A 87 5.76 10.01 18.24
C ASP A 87 5.07 10.65 17.04
N ILE A 88 3.81 10.28 16.74
CA ILE A 88 3.05 10.94 15.68
C ILE A 88 2.58 12.34 16.14
N ASP A 89 2.22 13.18 15.17
CA ASP A 89 1.69 14.53 15.43
C ASP A 89 0.51 14.52 16.43
N SER A 90 0.58 15.40 17.42
CA SER A 90 -0.45 15.65 18.41
C SER A 90 -1.83 15.94 17.80
N GLU A 91 -1.91 16.60 16.64
CA GLU A 91 -3.19 16.85 15.96
C GLU A 91 -3.85 15.56 15.49
N LYS A 92 -3.04 14.57 15.07
CA LYS A 92 -3.54 13.25 14.68
C LYS A 92 -3.94 12.45 15.92
N LEU A 93 -3.13 12.48 16.98
CA LEU A 93 -3.41 11.77 18.24
C LEU A 93 -4.70 12.21 18.91
N LYS A 94 -5.11 13.47 18.72
CA LYS A 94 -6.37 13.99 19.25
C LYS A 94 -7.58 13.11 18.91
N TYR A 95 -7.63 12.50 17.72
CA TYR A 95 -8.75 11.64 17.35
C TYR A 95 -8.75 10.32 18.10
N LEU A 96 -7.57 9.75 18.40
CA LEU A 96 -7.46 8.57 19.25
C LEU A 96 -7.87 8.90 20.68
N ASP A 97 -7.34 10.00 21.23
CA ASP A 97 -7.63 10.44 22.59
C ASP A 97 -9.13 10.76 22.78
N GLU A 98 -9.76 11.43 21.82
CA GLU A 98 -11.20 11.72 21.85
C GLU A 98 -12.05 10.46 21.65
N GLY A 99 -11.59 9.54 20.79
CA GLY A 99 -12.23 8.24 20.63
C GLY A 99 -12.24 7.45 21.93
N MET A 100 -11.11 7.41 22.66
CA MET A 100 -11.02 6.74 23.96
C MET A 100 -11.94 7.38 25.01
N LYS A 101 -11.95 8.72 25.12
CA LYS A 101 -12.89 9.41 26.01
C LYS A 101 -14.35 9.06 25.73
N GLN A 102 -14.71 8.93 24.46
CA GLN A 102 -16.07 8.54 24.05
C GLN A 102 -16.42 7.11 24.43
N VAL A 103 -15.44 6.19 24.41
CA VAL A 103 -15.61 4.83 24.94
C VAL A 103 -15.93 4.88 26.43
N GLU A 104 -15.18 5.68 27.21
CA GLU A 104 -15.36 5.81 28.66
C GLU A 104 -16.75 6.36 29.04
N VAL A 105 -17.28 7.34 28.28
CA VAL A 105 -18.62 7.88 28.52
C VAL A 105 -19.75 7.05 27.88
N GLY A 106 -19.43 5.95 27.21
CA GLY A 106 -20.40 5.05 26.56
C GLY A 106 -20.96 5.56 25.23
N ASP A 107 -20.38 6.59 24.63
CA ASP A 107 -20.75 7.05 23.27
C ASP A 107 -20.02 6.19 22.21
N ILE A 108 -20.54 5.00 21.98
CA ILE A 108 -19.98 4.02 21.03
C ILE A 108 -19.97 4.55 19.59
N LYS A 109 -20.99 5.34 19.21
CA LYS A 109 -21.09 5.91 17.85
C LYS A 109 -20.05 6.99 17.64
N GLY A 110 -19.91 7.89 18.60
CA GLY A 110 -18.84 8.89 18.61
C GLY A 110 -17.48 8.21 18.54
N ALA A 111 -17.23 7.27 19.45
CA ALA A 111 -15.95 6.57 19.55
C ALA A 111 -15.56 5.94 18.20
N ASN A 112 -16.47 5.17 17.60
CA ASN A 112 -16.20 4.51 16.32
C ASN A 112 -15.94 5.52 15.19
N ARG A 113 -16.63 6.67 15.18
CA ARG A 113 -16.34 7.74 14.22
C ARG A 113 -14.91 8.26 14.39
N ASN A 114 -14.47 8.50 15.62
CA ASN A 114 -13.12 9.00 15.90
C ASN A 114 -12.03 7.98 15.57
N PHE A 115 -12.20 6.71 15.95
CA PHE A 115 -11.28 5.63 15.56
C PHE A 115 -11.16 5.50 14.04
N ARG A 116 -12.26 5.67 13.29
CA ARG A 116 -12.24 5.68 11.82
C ARG A 116 -11.50 6.86 11.22
N ILE A 117 -11.69 8.06 11.77
CA ILE A 117 -10.93 9.24 11.32
C ILE A 117 -9.45 9.01 11.60
N PHE A 118 -9.11 8.55 12.80
CA PHE A 118 -7.75 8.24 13.20
C PHE A 118 -7.09 7.17 12.31
N GLU A 119 -7.82 6.14 11.93
CA GLU A 119 -7.32 5.17 10.96
C GLU A 119 -7.07 5.82 9.59
N ASN A 120 -8.05 6.55 9.06
CA ASN A 120 -7.96 7.15 7.73
C ASN A 120 -6.75 8.09 7.58
N ILE A 121 -6.45 8.91 8.59
CA ILE A 121 -5.30 9.83 8.56
C ILE A 121 -3.95 9.09 8.67
N ASN A 122 -3.95 7.85 9.17
CA ASN A 122 -2.76 7.02 9.31
C ASN A 122 -2.60 6.01 8.18
N LYS A 123 -3.58 5.84 7.29
CA LYS A 123 -3.51 4.87 6.17
C LYS A 123 -2.22 5.01 5.36
N ASN A 124 -1.79 6.24 5.08
CA ASN A 124 -0.60 6.49 4.26
C ASN A 124 0.68 6.60 5.11
N SER A 125 0.63 6.25 6.40
CA SER A 125 1.80 6.28 7.26
C SER A 125 2.66 5.03 7.05
N PRO A 126 4.01 5.13 7.18
CA PRO A 126 4.89 3.98 7.06
C PRO A 126 4.51 2.81 7.99
N ARG A 127 4.14 3.09 9.25
CA ARG A 127 3.74 2.04 10.19
C ARG A 127 2.44 1.33 9.80
N TYR A 128 1.50 2.05 9.20
CA TYR A 128 0.24 1.44 8.77
C TYR A 128 0.48 0.56 7.54
N GLN A 129 1.27 1.05 6.58
CA GLN A 129 1.67 0.30 5.39
C GLN A 129 2.49 -0.94 5.75
N GLN A 130 3.43 -0.82 6.69
CA GLN A 130 4.14 -1.97 7.25
C GLN A 130 3.17 -2.99 7.88
N GLY A 131 2.18 -2.52 8.65
CA GLY A 131 1.18 -3.39 9.23
C GLY A 131 0.33 -4.12 8.17
N ILE A 132 0.08 -3.52 7.02
CA ILE A 132 -0.55 -4.20 5.88
C ILE A 132 0.42 -5.24 5.29
N GLY A 133 1.68 -4.88 5.08
CA GLY A 133 2.71 -5.78 4.56
C GLY A 133 2.89 -7.04 5.40
N GLU A 134 2.82 -6.93 6.73
CA GLU A 134 2.86 -8.09 7.66
C GLU A 134 1.66 -9.04 7.53
N LEU A 135 0.54 -8.58 6.96
CA LEU A 135 -0.66 -9.39 6.76
C LEU A 135 -0.72 -10.01 5.36
N ILE A 136 -0.09 -9.38 4.38
CA ILE A 136 -0.11 -9.80 2.97
C ILE A 136 1.13 -10.63 2.64
N THR A 137 2.26 -10.40 3.30
CA THR A 137 3.50 -11.15 3.07
C THR A 137 3.83 -12.05 4.26
N PRO A 138 4.47 -13.21 4.05
CA PRO A 138 4.95 -14.07 5.14
C PRO A 138 6.19 -13.49 5.85
N ILE A 139 6.63 -12.27 5.52
CA ILE A 139 7.80 -11.63 6.10
C ILE A 139 7.35 -10.83 7.33
N LEU A 140 7.45 -11.44 8.50
CA LEU A 140 7.21 -10.76 9.77
C LEU A 140 8.37 -9.80 10.06
N GLY A 141 8.06 -8.50 10.12
CA GLY A 141 9.04 -7.45 10.37
C GLY A 141 9.92 -7.17 9.16
N HIS A 142 9.62 -6.07 8.46
CA HIS A 142 10.69 -5.42 7.70
C HIS A 142 11.68 -4.83 8.71
N PRO A 143 12.99 -4.99 8.52
CA PRO A 143 13.95 -4.28 9.35
C PRO A 143 13.64 -2.80 9.24
N ILE A 144 13.26 -2.19 10.36
CA ILE A 144 13.30 -0.74 10.51
C ILE A 144 14.79 -0.40 10.56
N GLU A 145 15.44 -0.34 9.40
CA GLU A 145 16.61 0.52 9.32
C GLU A 145 16.07 1.94 9.44
N GLU A 146 15.94 2.43 10.68
CA GLU A 146 16.18 3.84 10.90
C GLU A 146 17.52 4.14 10.23
N PHE A 147 17.57 5.19 9.42
CA PHE A 147 18.80 5.68 8.79
C PHE A 147 19.81 6.11 9.88
N ASP A 148 20.38 5.16 10.62
CA ASP A 148 21.41 5.37 11.61
C ASP A 148 22.59 5.99 10.87
N HIS A 149 23.20 7.00 11.48
CA HIS A 149 24.39 7.65 10.95
C HIS A 149 25.49 6.63 10.60
N ARG A 150 25.52 5.47 11.27
CA ARG A 150 26.42 4.35 10.95
C ARG A 150 26.13 3.68 9.60
N PHE A 151 24.87 3.61 9.17
CA PHE A 151 24.49 3.14 7.83
C PHE A 151 24.94 4.15 6.77
N LYS A 152 24.72 5.45 7.02
CA LYS A 152 25.19 6.55 6.16
C LYS A 152 26.72 6.55 6.00
N SER A 153 27.48 6.21 7.05
CA SER A 153 28.94 6.06 6.97
C SER A 153 29.41 4.82 6.22
N ARG A 154 28.59 3.75 6.16
CA ARG A 154 28.85 2.56 5.32
C ARG A 154 28.48 2.80 3.85
N LEU A 155 27.60 3.76 3.58
CA LEU A 155 27.22 4.22 2.24
C LEU A 155 28.16 5.28 1.66
N VAL A 156 29.18 5.72 2.42
CA VAL A 156 30.29 6.48 1.83
C VAL A 156 31.00 5.51 0.89
N ALA A 157 30.70 5.66 -0.40
CA ALA A 157 31.30 4.89 -1.47
C ALA A 157 32.80 4.81 -1.21
N ALA A 158 33.31 3.60 -0.96
CA ALA A 158 34.73 3.34 -1.04
C ALA A 158 35.19 3.95 -2.36
N LYS A 159 36.22 4.80 -2.32
CA LYS A 159 36.75 5.52 -3.49
C LYS A 159 37.04 4.49 -4.59
N THR A 160 36.06 4.25 -5.47
CA THR A 160 36.21 3.33 -6.58
C THR A 160 37.15 3.98 -7.58
N LYS A 161 37.96 3.17 -8.25
CA LYS A 161 38.83 3.68 -9.31
C LYS A 161 37.95 4.46 -10.30
N PRO A 162 38.35 5.68 -10.72
CA PRO A 162 37.54 6.49 -11.63
C PRO A 162 37.11 5.67 -12.84
N ILE A 163 35.82 5.64 -13.12
CA ILE A 163 35.30 5.08 -14.36
C ILE A 163 35.78 6.02 -15.46
N LEU A 164 36.64 5.51 -16.35
CA LEU A 164 37.12 6.26 -17.50
C LEU A 164 35.97 6.38 -18.50
N VAL A 165 35.31 7.53 -18.50
CA VAL A 165 34.24 7.86 -19.44
C VAL A 165 34.88 8.58 -20.63
N SER A 166 34.86 7.97 -21.81
CA SER A 166 35.16 8.64 -23.07
C SER A 166 33.86 9.07 -23.74
N PHE A 167 33.73 10.37 -24.02
CA PHE A 167 32.64 10.88 -24.85
C PHE A 167 33.06 10.80 -26.32
N SER A 168 32.30 10.08 -27.15
CA SER A 168 32.42 10.17 -28.59
C SER A 168 31.68 11.41 -29.10
N GLN A 169 32.18 12.04 -30.16
CA GLN A 169 31.52 13.17 -30.78
C GLN A 169 30.14 12.78 -31.34
N PRO A 170 29.15 13.68 -31.29
CA PRO A 170 27.82 13.40 -31.80
C PRO A 170 27.90 13.14 -33.31
N ILE A 171 27.44 11.96 -33.71
CA ILE A 171 27.28 11.59 -35.11
C ILE A 171 26.22 12.52 -35.70
N HIS A 172 26.63 13.44 -36.57
CA HIS A 172 25.70 14.15 -37.44
C HIS A 172 25.11 13.13 -38.42
N HIS A 173 23.81 12.88 -38.28
CA HIS A 173 22.97 11.92 -39.02
C HIS A 173 22.91 10.51 -38.41
N ALA A 174 22.11 10.38 -37.34
CA ALA A 174 21.23 9.23 -37.24
C ALA A 174 20.01 9.50 -38.14
N MET A 175 19.67 8.59 -39.05
CA MET A 175 18.35 8.56 -39.67
C MET A 175 17.34 8.25 -38.57
N ILE A 176 16.93 9.28 -37.82
CA ILE A 176 15.83 9.22 -36.88
C ILE A 176 14.57 9.15 -37.73
N SER A 177 14.09 7.93 -37.94
CA SER A 177 12.69 7.74 -38.33
C SER A 177 11.82 8.42 -37.28
N ARG A 178 10.85 9.24 -37.73
CA ARG A 178 9.96 10.05 -36.87
C ARG A 178 9.06 9.16 -35.99
N THR A 179 9.56 8.64 -34.89
CA THR A 179 8.73 8.23 -33.75
C THR A 179 9.29 8.94 -32.52
N GLN A 180 8.84 10.18 -32.30
CA GLN A 180 9.16 10.95 -31.09
C GLN A 180 8.61 10.20 -29.88
N GLU A 181 9.47 9.78 -28.95
CA GLU A 181 9.05 9.54 -27.56
C GLU A 181 8.50 10.87 -27.02
N LEU A 182 7.27 10.90 -26.50
CA LEU A 182 6.65 12.12 -26.00
C LEU A 182 6.85 12.28 -24.49
N THR A 183 6.79 11.19 -23.73
CA THR A 183 6.98 11.23 -22.26
C THR A 183 7.46 9.87 -21.74
N ARG A 184 8.36 9.90 -20.75
CA ARG A 184 8.82 8.72 -20.01
C ARG A 184 8.62 8.93 -18.53
N LEU A 185 8.03 7.95 -17.85
CA LEU A 185 7.93 7.88 -16.40
C LEU A 185 8.69 6.67 -15.87
N ARG A 186 9.27 6.84 -14.68
CA ARG A 186 9.84 5.74 -13.90
C ARG A 186 8.89 5.42 -12.75
N ILE A 187 8.41 4.20 -12.72
CA ILE A 187 7.40 3.71 -11.77
C ILE A 187 7.81 2.32 -11.28
N ASP A 188 7.42 1.94 -10.08
CA ASP A 188 7.62 0.58 -9.57
C ASP A 188 6.31 -0.19 -9.80
N TYR A 189 6.21 -0.90 -10.93
CA TYR A 189 4.94 -1.43 -11.42
C TYR A 189 4.57 -2.78 -10.79
N ASP A 190 5.55 -3.60 -10.43
CA ASP A 190 5.30 -4.87 -9.72
C ASP A 190 5.74 -4.85 -8.25
N HIS A 191 6.03 -3.66 -7.72
CA HIS A 191 6.37 -3.42 -6.31
C HIS A 191 7.57 -4.23 -5.84
N ASP A 192 8.55 -4.45 -6.74
CA ASP A 192 9.77 -5.19 -6.46
C ASP A 192 10.92 -4.28 -5.97
N GLY A 193 10.70 -2.96 -5.98
CA GLY A 193 11.64 -1.94 -5.53
C GLY A 193 12.60 -1.45 -6.62
N ASP A 194 12.53 -2.02 -7.82
CA ASP A 194 13.26 -1.56 -8.99
C ASP A 194 12.36 -0.65 -9.85
N LEU A 195 12.91 0.49 -10.30
CA LEU A 195 12.14 1.40 -11.15
C LEU A 195 12.05 0.87 -12.59
N ASP A 196 10.83 0.64 -13.03
CA ASP A 196 10.42 0.27 -14.38
C ASP A 196 10.26 1.48 -15.29
N ASN A 197 10.24 1.25 -16.61
CA ASN A 197 10.07 2.32 -17.60
C ASN A 197 8.72 2.23 -18.31
N LEU A 198 7.88 3.22 -18.05
CA LEU A 198 6.71 3.52 -18.85
C LEU A 198 7.06 4.57 -19.91
N THR A 199 6.86 4.24 -21.19
CA THR A 199 7.15 5.13 -22.32
C THR A 199 5.90 5.34 -23.15
N VAL A 200 5.56 6.60 -23.37
CA VAL A 200 4.39 6.99 -24.17
C VAL A 200 4.85 7.61 -25.49
N PHE A 201 4.37 7.02 -26.57
CA PHE A 201 4.52 7.49 -27.94
C PHE A 201 3.20 8.12 -28.42
N PRO A 202 3.16 8.80 -29.57
CA PRO A 202 1.91 9.29 -30.16
C PRO A 202 0.93 8.18 -30.53
N ASP A 203 1.43 7.01 -30.88
CA ASP A 203 0.68 5.89 -31.47
C ASP A 203 0.63 4.64 -30.58
N ARG A 204 1.42 4.59 -29.51
CA ARG A 204 1.49 3.42 -28.61
C ARG A 204 1.97 3.79 -27.21
N VAL A 205 1.79 2.86 -26.28
CA VAL A 205 2.33 2.92 -24.92
C VAL A 205 3.12 1.64 -24.69
N GLN A 206 4.30 1.77 -24.11
CA GLN A 206 5.17 0.63 -23.81
C GLN A 206 5.53 0.60 -22.32
N MET A 207 5.49 -0.58 -21.74
CA MET A 207 5.89 -0.85 -20.38
C MET A 207 7.03 -1.86 -20.35
N HIS A 208 8.15 -1.46 -19.75
CA HIS A 208 9.34 -2.28 -19.62
C HIS A 208 9.66 -2.49 -18.14
N ARG A 209 9.54 -3.73 -17.68
CA ARG A 209 9.91 -4.11 -16.33
C ARG A 209 11.43 -4.27 -16.19
N ASN A 210 12.04 -3.63 -15.21
CA ASN A 210 13.42 -3.82 -14.81
C ASN A 210 13.57 -5.17 -14.08
N ASN A 211 14.57 -5.98 -14.44
CA ASN A 211 14.81 -7.26 -13.75
C ASN A 211 15.91 -7.16 -12.67
N GLY A 212 16.39 -5.96 -12.37
CA GLY A 212 17.43 -5.71 -11.35
C GLY A 212 18.86 -6.08 -11.78
N ASP A 213 19.04 -6.63 -12.99
CA ASP A 213 20.33 -7.09 -13.53
C ASP A 213 20.82 -6.26 -14.74
N ASN A 214 20.33 -5.01 -14.85
CA ASN A 214 20.47 -4.12 -16.02
C ASN A 214 19.77 -4.62 -17.30
N SER A 215 18.85 -5.58 -17.20
CA SER A 215 17.97 -5.96 -18.30
C SER A 215 16.53 -5.45 -18.07
N PHE A 216 15.81 -5.28 -19.19
CA PHE A 216 14.40 -4.92 -19.19
C PHE A 216 13.58 -5.95 -19.96
N LEU A 217 12.43 -6.31 -19.42
CA LEU A 217 11.43 -7.17 -20.06
C LEU A 217 10.26 -6.32 -20.56
N ASP A 218 9.93 -6.43 -21.85
CA ASP A 218 8.71 -5.80 -22.39
C ASP A 218 7.47 -6.55 -21.88
N VAL A 219 6.66 -5.87 -21.08
CA VAL A 219 5.41 -6.38 -20.49
C VAL A 219 4.17 -5.68 -21.07
N SER A 220 4.34 -4.82 -22.08
CA SER A 220 3.28 -3.96 -22.64
C SER A 220 2.00 -4.74 -23.00
N GLY A 221 2.14 -5.91 -23.63
CA GLY A 221 1.00 -6.73 -24.05
C GLY A 221 0.24 -7.43 -22.92
N ARG A 222 0.78 -7.44 -21.70
CA ARG A 222 0.11 -7.92 -20.48
C ARG A 222 -0.42 -6.76 -19.63
N THR A 223 0.25 -5.61 -19.70
CA THR A 223 -0.10 -4.41 -18.93
C THR A 223 -1.25 -3.62 -19.55
N PHE A 224 -1.29 -3.50 -20.89
CA PHE A 224 -2.31 -2.71 -21.57
C PHE A 224 -3.31 -3.58 -22.32
N SER A 225 -4.55 -3.10 -22.39
CA SER A 225 -5.58 -3.73 -23.23
C SER A 225 -5.10 -3.75 -24.69
N PRO A 226 -5.34 -4.85 -25.44
CA PRO A 226 -5.09 -4.89 -26.88
C PRO A 226 -5.83 -3.79 -27.66
N SER A 227 -6.89 -3.22 -27.08
CA SER A 227 -7.67 -2.13 -27.67
C SER A 227 -7.11 -0.74 -27.40
N LEU A 228 -5.96 -0.62 -26.72
CA LEU A 228 -5.26 0.64 -26.53
C LEU A 228 -4.51 1.00 -27.83
N ASP A 229 -5.27 1.35 -28.86
CA ASP A 229 -4.78 1.66 -30.22
C ASP A 229 -4.22 3.09 -30.37
N TYR A 230 -4.14 3.83 -29.27
CA TYR A 230 -3.74 5.23 -29.26
C TYR A 230 -2.70 5.48 -28.19
N GLY A 231 -1.63 6.17 -28.59
CA GLY A 231 -0.67 6.73 -27.66
C GLY A 231 -1.19 8.02 -26.99
N GLY A 232 -0.32 8.71 -26.27
CA GLY A 232 -0.65 9.89 -25.48
C GLY A 232 0.34 11.03 -25.65
N GLN A 233 -0.07 12.23 -25.30
CA GLN A 233 0.81 13.40 -25.21
C GLN A 233 1.38 13.63 -23.82
N SER A 234 0.69 13.13 -22.79
CA SER A 234 1.10 13.26 -21.41
C SER A 234 0.66 12.03 -20.63
N VAL A 235 1.43 11.70 -19.60
CA VAL A 235 1.13 10.60 -18.69
C VAL A 235 1.43 11.02 -17.26
N THR A 236 0.60 10.56 -16.34
CA THR A 236 0.82 10.64 -14.89
C THR A 236 0.46 9.32 -14.26
N SER A 237 1.02 9.05 -13.09
CA SER A 237 0.73 7.86 -12.30
C SER A 237 0.41 8.22 -10.85
N GLY A 238 -0.35 7.37 -10.19
CA GLY A 238 -0.71 7.47 -8.77
C GLY A 238 -1.81 6.48 -8.43
N ASP A 239 -1.99 6.17 -7.15
CA ASP A 239 -3.10 5.35 -6.67
C ASP A 239 -4.34 6.27 -6.50
N PHE A 240 -5.12 6.41 -7.57
CA PHE A 240 -6.23 7.36 -7.63
C PHE A 240 -7.50 6.81 -6.96
N ASP A 241 -7.69 5.49 -6.92
CA ASP A 241 -8.86 4.88 -6.30
C ASP A 241 -8.61 4.32 -4.87
N ASN A 242 -7.36 4.38 -4.39
CA ASN A 242 -6.88 3.92 -3.09
C ASN A 242 -7.01 2.40 -2.89
N ASP A 243 -6.82 1.61 -3.95
CA ASP A 243 -6.78 0.16 -3.86
C ASP A 243 -5.37 -0.40 -3.59
N GLY A 244 -4.34 0.44 -3.74
CA GLY A 244 -2.94 0.11 -3.48
C GLY A 244 -2.16 -0.33 -4.73
N ASP A 245 -2.82 -0.43 -5.88
CA ASP A 245 -2.17 -0.62 -7.18
C ASP A 245 -1.88 0.75 -7.82
N LEU A 246 -0.84 0.81 -8.65
CA LEU A 246 -0.47 2.07 -9.31
C LEU A 246 -1.34 2.29 -10.55
N ASP A 247 -2.22 3.29 -10.52
CA ASP A 247 -2.96 3.69 -11.71
C ASP A 247 -2.11 4.56 -12.64
N ILE A 248 -2.38 4.42 -13.94
CA ILE A 248 -1.76 5.20 -15.00
C ILE A 248 -2.85 5.96 -15.75
N ILE A 249 -2.73 7.29 -15.79
CA ILE A 249 -3.60 8.15 -16.60
C ILE A 249 -2.81 8.67 -17.79
N ILE A 250 -3.31 8.38 -19.00
CA ILE A 250 -2.72 8.83 -20.26
C ILE A 250 -3.67 9.81 -20.93
N ALA A 251 -3.20 11.02 -21.16
CA ALA A 251 -3.95 12.04 -21.89
C ALA A 251 -3.56 11.99 -23.37
N SER A 252 -4.55 11.81 -24.24
CA SER A 252 -4.37 11.84 -25.69
C SER A 252 -5.25 12.91 -26.32
N VAL A 253 -4.79 13.45 -27.44
CA VAL A 253 -5.61 14.36 -28.27
C VAL A 253 -6.26 13.50 -29.34
N SER A 254 -7.58 13.35 -29.25
CA SER A 254 -8.38 12.71 -30.30
C SER A 254 -8.05 13.36 -31.65
N ARG A 255 -7.63 12.54 -32.61
CA ARG A 255 -7.87 12.85 -34.02
C ARG A 255 -9.25 12.27 -34.31
N GLY A 256 -10.23 13.15 -34.51
CA GLY A 256 -11.57 12.77 -34.95
C GLY A 256 -11.58 12.08 -36.29
#